data_AF-A0A954Q0I3-F1
#
_entry.id   AF-A0A954Q0I3-F1
#
_cell.length_a   1.000
_cell.length_b   1.000
_cell.length_c   1.000
_cell.angle_alpha   90.00
_cell.angle_beta   90.00
_cell.angle_gamma   90.00
#
_symmetry.space_group_name_H-M   'P 1'
#
loop_
_entity.id
_entity.type
_entity.pdbx_description
1 polymer ?
#
loop_
_entity_poly.entity_id
_entity_poly.type
_entity_poly.pdbx_seq_one_letter_code
_entity_poly.pdbx_strand_id
1 'polypeptide(L)'
;MPAQFDSFGVRFLYPDNWSVAERDDEDGEFGVTLDVPGGGFVSVELTRADEVEALIDGIVKTIAADYEDLERDELTLDVLPSGTPVTDLRFYYLDLMIVSRLVILRDFTNRDGENQIGQELPGA
;
A
#
# COMPACT_ATOMS: atom_id res chain seq x y z
N MET A 1 -3.38 22.68 -7.78
CA MET A 1 -1.94 22.30 -7.75
C MET A 1 -1.90 20.98 -7.02
N PRO A 2 -1.19 19.95 -7.48
CA PRO A 2 -1.20 18.66 -6.79
C PRO A 2 -0.75 18.85 -5.35
N ALA A 3 -1.43 18.16 -4.44
CA ALA A 3 -1.02 18.09 -3.05
C ALA A 3 0.17 17.14 -2.90
N GLN A 4 0.89 17.26 -1.79
CA GLN A 4 2.10 16.50 -1.52
C GLN A 4 1.99 15.80 -0.17
N PHE A 5 2.37 14.53 -0.15
CA PHE A 5 2.63 13.77 1.06
C PHE A 5 4.14 13.73 1.30
N ASP A 6 4.57 13.92 2.55
CA ASP A 6 5.98 13.89 2.95
C ASP A 6 6.08 13.44 4.42
N SER A 7 6.29 12.15 4.65
CA SER A 7 6.44 11.55 5.99
C SER A 7 7.16 10.21 5.91
N PHE A 8 7.75 9.76 7.02
CA PHE A 8 8.43 8.46 7.18
C PHE A 8 9.38 8.06 6.04
N GLY A 9 10.02 9.05 5.39
CA GLY A 9 10.95 8.83 4.28
C GLY A 9 10.27 8.56 2.93
N VAL A 10 8.95 8.73 2.83
CA VAL A 10 8.16 8.60 1.60
C VAL A 10 7.60 9.97 1.21
N ARG A 11 7.80 10.31 -0.06
CA ARG A 11 7.28 11.56 -0.65
C ARG A 11 6.66 11.30 -2.01
N PHE A 12 5.43 11.73 -2.19
CA PHE A 12 4.72 11.63 -3.47
C PHE A 12 3.70 12.76 -3.64
N LEU A 13 3.25 12.94 -4.89
CA LEU A 13 2.22 13.90 -5.26
C LEU A 13 0.89 13.17 -5.48
N TYR A 14 -0.20 13.81 -5.07
CA TYR A 14 -1.56 13.31 -5.29
C TYR A 14 -2.49 14.45 -5.73
N PRO A 15 -3.62 14.15 -6.39
CA PRO A 15 -4.58 15.17 -6.81
C PRO A 15 -5.09 16.00 -5.63
N ASP A 16 -5.34 17.30 -5.84
CA ASP A 16 -5.78 18.22 -4.79
C ASP A 16 -7.23 18.00 -4.33
N ASN A 17 -7.98 17.17 -5.05
CA ASN A 17 -9.33 16.76 -4.69
C ASN A 17 -9.37 15.46 -3.86
N TRP A 18 -8.23 14.91 -3.45
CA TRP A 18 -8.16 13.77 -2.52
C TRP A 18 -7.93 14.28 -1.09
N SER A 19 -8.41 13.54 -0.10
CA SER A 19 -8.20 13.85 1.33
C SER A 19 -7.41 12.76 2.02
N VAL A 20 -6.56 13.13 2.98
CA VAL A 20 -5.92 12.17 3.88
C VAL A 20 -6.99 11.68 4.87
N ALA A 21 -7.21 10.37 4.93
CA ALA A 21 -8.12 9.76 5.88
C ALA A 21 -7.50 9.75 7.28
N GLU A 22 -8.34 9.88 8.31
CA GLU A 22 -7.92 9.59 9.68
C GLU A 22 -7.61 8.09 9.79
N ARG A 23 -6.49 7.77 10.43
CA ARG A 23 -6.06 6.39 10.69
C ARG A 23 -6.12 6.12 12.17
N ASP A 24 -6.48 4.90 12.52
CA ASP A 24 -6.49 4.47 13.91
C ASP A 24 -5.05 4.22 14.38
N ASP A 25 -4.80 4.36 15.69
CA ASP A 25 -3.48 4.10 16.29
C ASP A 25 -3.01 2.64 16.05
N GLU A 26 -3.93 1.73 15.69
CA GLU A 26 -3.66 0.33 15.37
C GLU A 26 -3.18 0.10 13.92
N ASP A 27 -3.36 1.06 13.01
CA ASP A 27 -3.03 0.95 11.57
C ASP A 27 -1.53 1.05 11.26
N GLY A 28 -0.68 1.05 12.28
CA GLY A 28 0.78 1.15 12.15
C GLY A 28 1.29 2.57 11.91
N GLU A 29 2.56 2.80 12.25
CA GLU A 29 3.17 4.14 12.25
C GLU A 29 3.63 4.60 10.85
N PHE A 30 3.78 3.67 9.90
CA PHE A 30 4.43 3.91 8.61
C PHE A 30 3.47 3.73 7.42
N GLY A 31 2.35 4.44 7.46
CA GLY A 31 1.36 4.38 6.40
C GLY A 31 0.55 5.66 6.24
N VAL A 32 -0.09 5.80 5.07
CA VAL A 32 -1.09 6.84 4.81
C VAL A 32 -2.21 6.28 3.95
N THR A 33 -3.44 6.70 4.25
CA THR A 33 -4.62 6.37 3.47
C THR A 33 -5.21 7.66 2.90
N LEU A 34 -5.53 7.63 1.61
CA LEU A 34 -6.10 8.75 0.86
C LEU A 34 -7.47 8.37 0.34
N ASP A 35 -8.48 9.18 0.64
CA ASP A 35 -9.81 9.05 0.08
C ASP A 35 -9.85 9.63 -1.34
N VAL A 36 -10.34 8.82 -2.26
CA VAL A 36 -10.52 9.18 -3.66
C VAL A 36 -11.96 9.62 -3.89
N PRO A 37 -12.19 10.74 -4.61
CA PRO A 37 -13.52 11.15 -5.01
C PRO A 37 -14.27 10.03 -5.73
N GLY A 38 -15.48 9.72 -5.27
CA GLY A 38 -16.29 8.63 -5.82
C GLY A 38 -16.35 7.39 -4.94
N GLY A 39 -15.74 7.40 -3.74
CA GLY A 39 -15.92 6.37 -2.71
C GLY A 39 -14.89 5.25 -2.73
N GLY A 40 -13.72 5.49 -3.31
CA GLY A 40 -12.57 4.60 -3.21
C GLY A 40 -11.50 5.18 -2.27
N PHE A 41 -10.47 4.39 -1.98
CA PHE A 41 -9.30 4.85 -1.24
C PHE A 41 -8.02 4.25 -1.81
N VAL A 42 -6.89 4.86 -1.48
CA VAL A 42 -5.55 4.34 -1.74
C VAL A 42 -4.80 4.32 -0.42
N SER A 43 -4.34 3.14 0.01
CA SER A 43 -3.44 3.02 1.15
C SER A 43 -2.02 2.77 0.67
N VAL A 44 -1.06 3.48 1.26
CA VAL A 44 0.37 3.30 1.04
C VAL A 44 0.99 2.90 2.36
N GLU A 45 1.49 1.68 2.44
CA GLU A 45 2.14 1.12 3.63
C GLU A 45 3.62 0.89 3.36
N LEU A 46 4.46 1.33 4.29
CA LEU A 46 5.86 0.97 4.33
C LEU A 46 6.05 -0.21 5.29
N THR A 47 6.40 -1.37 4.72
CA THR A 47 6.61 -2.60 5.49
C THR A 47 7.91 -3.30 5.12
N ARG A 48 8.39 -4.16 6.03
CA ARG A 48 9.46 -5.12 5.76
C ARG A 48 8.83 -6.48 5.49
N ALA A 49 9.21 -7.09 4.37
CA ALA A 49 8.80 -8.44 4.03
C ALA A 49 10.01 -9.25 3.56
N ASP A 50 10.18 -10.43 4.14
CA ASP A 50 11.26 -11.35 3.75
C ASP A 50 11.00 -11.96 2.37
N GLU A 51 9.74 -12.27 2.07
CA GLU A 51 9.29 -12.83 0.80
C GLU A 51 8.00 -12.14 0.33
N VAL A 52 8.05 -11.58 -0.89
CA VAL A 52 6.93 -10.80 -1.44
C VAL A 52 5.72 -11.67 -1.75
N GLU A 53 5.93 -12.88 -2.27
CA GLU A 53 4.82 -13.81 -2.54
C GLU A 53 4.11 -14.21 -1.24
N ALA A 54 4.86 -14.48 -0.17
CA ALA A 54 4.28 -14.79 1.14
C ALA A 54 3.48 -13.60 1.71
N LEU A 55 3.92 -12.36 1.48
CA LEU A 55 3.17 -11.15 1.84
C LEU A 55 1.84 -11.07 1.07
N ILE A 56 1.88 -11.24 -0.26
CA ILE A 56 0.69 -11.21 -1.11
C ILE A 56 -0.29 -12.30 -0.67
N ASP A 57 0.19 -13.53 -0.50
CA ASP A 57 -0.65 -14.66 -0.07
C ASP A 57 -1.24 -14.45 1.33
N GLY A 58 -0.49 -13.83 2.25
CA GLY A 58 -0.99 -13.44 3.57
C GLY A 58 -2.14 -12.44 3.51
N ILE A 59 -2.02 -11.40 2.67
CA ILE A 59 -3.07 -10.40 2.46
C ILE A 59 -4.30 -11.06 1.82
N VAL A 60 -4.10 -11.83 0.74
CA VAL A 60 -5.18 -12.52 0.03
C VAL A 60 -5.91 -13.48 0.95
N LYS A 61 -5.18 -14.26 1.75
CA LYS A 61 -5.78 -15.19 2.72
C LYS A 61 -6.59 -14.47 3.79
N THR A 62 -6.11 -13.31 4.24
CA THR A 62 -6.82 -12.50 5.25
C THR A 62 -8.16 -12.02 4.68
N ILE A 63 -8.16 -11.46 3.47
CA ILE A 63 -9.40 -10.99 2.82
C ILE A 63 -10.32 -12.19 2.49
N ALA A 64 -9.78 -13.29 1.99
CA ALA A 64 -10.56 -14.50 1.68
C ALA A 64 -11.21 -15.16 2.90
N ALA A 65 -10.76 -14.83 4.13
CA ALA A 65 -11.41 -15.30 5.35
C ALA A 65 -12.78 -14.63 5.57
N ASP A 66 -12.94 -13.41 5.08
CA ASP A 66 -14.15 -12.59 5.26
C ASP A 66 -15.08 -12.62 4.03
N TYR A 67 -14.57 -12.99 2.85
CA TYR A 67 -15.31 -12.98 1.58
C TYR A 67 -15.18 -14.31 0.84
N GLU A 68 -16.32 -15.02 0.67
CA GLU A 68 -16.38 -16.39 0.12
C GLU A 68 -16.01 -16.49 -1.38
N ASP A 69 -16.47 -15.53 -2.20
CA ASP A 69 -16.27 -15.52 -3.65
C ASP A 69 -15.16 -14.55 -4.07
N LEU A 70 -13.99 -14.65 -3.45
CA LEU A 70 -12.83 -13.83 -3.80
C LEU A 70 -12.12 -14.37 -5.05
N GLU A 71 -12.12 -13.58 -6.12
CA GLU A 71 -11.32 -13.81 -7.32
C GLU A 71 -10.01 -13.03 -7.24
N ARG A 72 -8.90 -13.68 -7.65
CA ARG A 72 -7.56 -13.09 -7.74
C ARG A 72 -7.07 -13.11 -9.18
N ASP A 73 -6.58 -11.98 -9.67
CA ASP A 73 -5.85 -11.89 -10.93
C ASP A 73 -4.48 -11.26 -10.73
N GLU A 74 -3.48 -11.80 -11.43
CA GLU A 74 -2.17 -11.18 -11.56
C GLU A 74 -2.11 -10.38 -12.86
N LEU A 75 -1.59 -9.16 -12.79
CA LEU A 75 -1.52 -8.26 -13.94
C LEU A 75 -0.19 -7.54 -14.01
N THR A 76 0.07 -6.96 -15.18
CA THR A 76 1.19 -6.03 -15.41
C THR A 76 0.63 -4.65 -15.72
N LEU A 77 1.24 -3.61 -15.19
CA LEU A 77 0.88 -2.22 -15.48
C LEU A 77 2.06 -1.52 -16.16
N ASP A 78 1.83 -0.97 -17.35
CA ASP A 78 2.88 -0.31 -18.16
C ASP A 78 3.52 0.90 -17.46
N VAL A 79 2.80 1.52 -16.51
CA VAL A 79 3.29 2.65 -15.72
C VAL A 79 4.27 2.23 -14.62
N LEU A 80 4.34 0.94 -14.29
CA LEU A 80 5.18 0.40 -13.23
C LEU A 80 6.47 -0.23 -13.81
N PRO A 81 7.54 -0.32 -13.01
CA PRO A 81 8.73 -1.07 -13.41
C PRO A 81 8.40 -2.52 -13.76
N SER A 82 9.11 -3.07 -14.76
CA SER A 82 8.97 -4.47 -15.15
C SER A 82 9.20 -5.41 -13.97
N GLY A 83 8.31 -6.37 -13.78
CA GLY A 83 8.39 -7.34 -12.68
C GLY A 83 7.84 -6.82 -11.34
N THR A 84 7.19 -5.66 -11.31
CA THR A 84 6.42 -5.21 -10.15
C THR A 84 5.22 -6.14 -9.96
N PRO A 85 5.08 -6.84 -8.82
CA PRO A 85 3.91 -7.66 -8.55
C PRO A 85 2.67 -6.79 -8.39
N VAL A 86 1.64 -7.10 -9.16
CA VAL A 86 0.33 -6.46 -9.07
C VAL A 86 -0.75 -7.52 -9.06
N THR A 87 -1.62 -7.44 -8.05
CA THR A 87 -2.70 -8.40 -7.83
C THR A 87 -4.01 -7.66 -7.67
N ASP A 88 -4.98 -7.94 -8.53
CA ASP A 88 -6.36 -7.47 -8.37
C ASP A 88 -7.16 -8.55 -7.62
N LEU A 89 -7.91 -8.10 -6.62
CA LEU A 89 -8.86 -8.90 -5.86
C LEU A 89 -10.27 -8.38 -6.15
N ARG A 90 -11.18 -9.29 -6.50
CA ARG A 90 -12.55 -8.97 -6.87
C ARG A 90 -13.49 -9.83 -6.02
N PHE A 91 -14.37 -9.20 -5.26
CA PHE A 91 -15.30 -9.87 -4.36
C PHE A 91 -16.57 -9.03 -4.18
N TYR A 92 -17.65 -9.65 -3.69
CA TYR A 92 -18.91 -8.96 -3.44
C TYR A 92 -19.06 -8.54 -1.98
N TYR A 93 -19.56 -7.32 -1.76
CA TYR A 93 -19.95 -6.82 -0.45
C TYR A 93 -21.24 -5.99 -0.56
N LEU A 94 -22.30 -6.41 0.14
CA LEU A 94 -23.61 -5.73 0.16
C LEU A 94 -24.12 -5.34 -1.25
N ASP A 95 -24.16 -6.31 -2.16
CA ASP A 95 -24.56 -6.17 -3.58
C ASP A 95 -23.62 -5.33 -4.45
N LEU A 96 -22.50 -4.85 -3.92
CA LEU A 96 -21.46 -4.13 -4.67
C LEU A 96 -20.30 -5.06 -5.02
N MET A 97 -19.78 -4.91 -6.23
CA MET A 97 -18.51 -5.53 -6.61
C MET A 97 -17.37 -4.62 -6.15
N ILE A 98 -16.56 -5.12 -5.23
CA ILE A 98 -15.35 -4.44 -4.76
C ILE A 98 -14.17 -4.90 -5.61
N VAL A 99 -13.35 -3.94 -6.03
CA VAL A 99 -12.07 -4.19 -6.68
C VAL A 99 -10.98 -3.59 -5.80
N SER A 100 -10.10 -4.45 -5.29
CA SER A 100 -8.93 -4.05 -4.52
C SER A 100 -7.68 -4.39 -5.31
N ARG A 101 -6.82 -3.38 -5.54
CA ARG A 101 -5.56 -3.56 -6.27
C ARG A 101 -4.39 -3.47 -5.31
N LEU A 102 -3.64 -4.56 -5.19
CA LEU A 102 -2.38 -4.61 -4.47
C LEU A 102 -1.21 -4.37 -5.43
N VAL A 103 -0.33 -3.43 -5.08
CA VAL A 103 0.92 -3.15 -5.82
C VAL A 103 2.08 -3.24 -4.83
N ILE A 104 3.08 -4.08 -5.12
CA ILE A 104 4.26 -4.20 -4.26
C ILE A 104 5.46 -3.54 -4.93
N LEU A 105 5.78 -2.33 -4.48
CA LEU A 105 7.00 -1.63 -4.91
C LEU A 105 8.19 -2.12 -4.06
N ARG A 106 9.24 -2.59 -4.75
CA ARG A 106 10.50 -3.01 -4.13
C ARG A 106 11.52 -1.88 -4.22
N ASP A 107 12.50 -1.92 -3.33
CA ASP A 107 13.67 -1.04 -3.36
C ASP A 107 13.34 0.46 -3.46
N PHE A 108 12.44 0.94 -2.59
CA PHE A 108 12.19 2.39 -2.42
C PHE A 108 13.39 3.11 -1.72
N THR A 109 14.61 2.59 -1.85
CA THR A 109 15.79 3.24 -1.27
C THR A 109 16.04 4.55 -2.01
N ASN A 110 16.18 5.61 -1.21
CA ASN A 110 16.50 6.97 -1.62
C ASN A 110 17.62 6.97 -2.68
N ARG A 111 17.40 7.65 -3.81
CA ARG A 111 18.43 7.86 -4.85
C ARG A 111 19.59 8.73 -4.35
N ASP A 112 19.46 9.33 -3.17
CA ASP A 112 20.53 9.99 -2.46
C ASP A 112 21.10 9.03 -1.40
N GLY A 113 22.25 8.45 -1.72
CA GLY A 113 23.00 7.53 -0.87
C GLY A 113 23.59 8.21 0.37
N GLU A 114 22.74 8.54 1.34
CA GLU A 114 23.18 8.86 2.70
C GLU A 114 22.62 7.84 3.69
N ASN A 115 23.53 6.96 4.08
CA ASN A 115 23.39 6.02 5.18
C ASN A 115 23.17 6.78 6.50
N GLN A 116 21.93 6.83 6.99
CA GLN A 116 21.64 7.22 8.38
C GLN A 116 20.87 6.10 9.09
N ILE A 117 21.53 4.95 9.26
CA ILE A 117 21.28 4.06 10.40
C ILE A 117 22.44 4.22 11.37
N GLY A 118 22.32 5.27 12.16
CA GLY A 118 23.25 5.63 13.23
C GLY A 118 22.52 6.46 14.27
N GLN A 119 21.51 5.88 14.92
CA GLN A 119 21.13 6.28 16.28
C GLN A 119 20.97 5.04 17.15
N GLU A 120 21.87 4.98 18.12
CA GLU A 120 21.96 4.02 19.20
C GLU A 120 20.64 3.95 19.98
N LEU A 121 20.15 2.74 20.20
CA LEU A 121 19.16 2.46 21.23
C LEU A 121 19.80 2.74 22.60
N PRO A 122 19.25 3.61 23.46
CA PRO A 122 19.74 3.72 24.83
C PRO A 122 19.16 2.59 25.68
N GLY A 123 20.06 1.79 26.25
CA GLY A 123 19.90 1.19 27.58
C GLY A 123 19.19 -0.16 27.65
N ALA A 124 19.97 -1.18 28.00
CA ALA A 124 19.54 -2.44 28.58
C ALA A 124 18.91 -2.26 29.98
#